data_AF-A0A9Q9MCY9-F1
#
_entry.id   AF-A0A9Q9MCY9-F1
#
_cell.length_a   1.000
_cell.length_b   1.000
_cell.length_c   1.000
_cell.angle_alpha   90.00
_cell.angle_beta   90.00
_cell.angle_gamma   90.00
#
_symmetry.space_group_name_H-M   'P 1'
#
loop_
_entity.id
_entity.type
_entity.pdbx_description
1 polymer ?
#
loop_
_entity_poly.entity_id
_entity_poly.type
_entity_poly.pdbx_seq_one_letter_code
_entity_poly.pdbx_strand_id
1 'polypeptide(L)'
;MDFEYTEPQSELERAFGGFHSVNAFGTIKAADDTKFEKFLTQSTPPPRTPVFIDSLGGDVETAMNIGRKIRQNWFSTNIGLFVLKCDGADHTIIKREKLPGRCMSAATLIFLGGRLRYHDDSAAFGVHQFSYKNPSPGDLGKSQMLSAKIATYVAEMGASPAFLEISSSTPSTEIKLVDQATLKNLRVVTGGVTDVTWTVQARGDAIYVRGERDSIYGHHKVMLVYARGSGFLFHAVIEAQGRERELTEFSLVEIVLNDGELSTDISERALRFVNGGDVNIIVKLEEGEARAIAYSTSFGVQVRASNEAPVFFGIAPVNTEGGREQLETLFSVLC
;
A
#
# COMPACT_ATOMS: atom_id res chain seq x y z
N MET A 1 -10.92 -13.62 -17.72
CA MET A 1 -11.24 -12.45 -16.88
C MET A 1 -11.26 -11.24 -17.79
N ASP A 2 -12.18 -10.33 -17.53
CA ASP A 2 -12.36 -9.08 -18.27
C ASP A 2 -11.92 -7.90 -17.42
N PHE A 3 -11.45 -6.85 -18.08
CA PHE A 3 -10.90 -5.65 -17.45
C PHE A 3 -11.53 -4.42 -18.10
N GLU A 4 -12.04 -3.51 -17.27
CA GLU A 4 -12.63 -2.25 -17.72
C GLU A 4 -12.04 -1.09 -16.93
N TYR A 5 -11.58 -0.05 -17.62
CA TYR A 5 -11.08 1.16 -17.01
C TYR A 5 -12.14 2.26 -17.09
N THR A 6 -12.44 2.87 -15.97
CA THR A 6 -13.29 4.07 -15.88
C THR A 6 -12.39 5.26 -15.62
N GLU A 7 -12.32 6.16 -16.60
CA GLU A 7 -11.66 7.45 -16.48
C GLU A 7 -12.61 8.53 -15.92
N PRO A 8 -12.09 9.72 -15.55
CA PRO A 8 -12.94 10.82 -15.12
C PRO A 8 -13.82 11.30 -16.28
N GLN A 9 -15.09 11.57 -15.97
CA GLN A 9 -16.17 11.83 -16.91
C GLN A 9 -16.10 13.21 -17.57
N SER A 10 -15.46 14.17 -16.91
CA SER A 10 -15.35 15.56 -17.38
C SER A 10 -14.00 16.18 -17.05
N GLU A 11 -13.63 17.24 -17.76
CA GLU A 11 -12.43 18.04 -17.44
C GLU A 11 -12.48 18.61 -16.02
N LEU A 12 -13.68 18.99 -15.55
CA LEU A 12 -13.89 19.44 -14.18
C LEU A 12 -13.54 18.34 -13.18
N GLU A 13 -14.00 17.11 -13.42
CA GLU A 13 -13.65 15.99 -12.54
C GLU A 13 -12.14 15.73 -12.55
N ARG A 14 -11.48 15.81 -13.71
CA ARG A 14 -10.01 15.69 -13.82
C ARG A 14 -9.28 16.78 -13.03
N ALA A 15 -9.77 18.02 -13.08
CA ALA A 15 -9.15 19.16 -12.40
C ALA A 15 -9.13 19.02 -10.87
N PHE A 16 -10.05 18.25 -10.28
CA PHE A 16 -10.12 17.98 -8.84
C PHE A 16 -9.58 16.59 -8.45
N GLY A 17 -8.65 16.04 -9.25
CA GLY A 17 -7.96 14.77 -8.98
C GLY A 17 -8.52 13.56 -9.73
N GLY A 18 -9.76 13.66 -10.23
CA GLY A 18 -10.41 12.60 -10.99
C GLY A 18 -10.84 11.39 -10.15
N PHE A 19 -11.87 10.67 -10.60
CA PHE A 19 -12.14 9.32 -10.12
C PHE A 19 -11.71 8.31 -11.18
N HIS A 20 -10.73 7.49 -10.82
CA HIS A 20 -10.21 6.40 -11.64
C HIS A 20 -10.60 5.07 -11.01
N SER A 21 -11.00 4.09 -11.81
CA SER A 21 -11.20 2.72 -11.31
C SER A 21 -10.96 1.68 -12.40
N VAL A 22 -10.50 0.51 -12.00
CA VAL A 22 -10.45 -0.67 -12.87
C VAL A 22 -11.41 -1.72 -12.31
N ASN A 23 -12.31 -2.24 -13.12
CA ASN A 23 -13.05 -3.47 -12.79
C ASN A 23 -12.28 -4.68 -13.35
N ALA A 24 -12.18 -5.75 -12.58
CA ALA A 24 -11.59 -7.04 -12.95
C ALA A 24 -12.57 -8.17 -12.60
N PHE A 25 -13.21 -8.76 -13.60
CA PHE A 25 -14.36 -9.65 -13.35
C PHE A 25 -14.43 -10.91 -14.22
N GLY A 26 -15.18 -11.89 -13.73
CA GLY A 26 -15.34 -13.20 -14.36
C GLY A 26 -14.23 -14.20 -13.99
N THR A 27 -14.22 -15.36 -14.65
CA THR A 27 -13.27 -16.45 -14.36
C THR A 27 -11.85 -16.12 -14.83
N ILE A 28 -10.86 -16.43 -14.00
CA ILE A 28 -9.43 -16.29 -14.33
C ILE A 28 -9.01 -17.47 -15.22
N LYS A 29 -8.64 -17.20 -16.46
CA LYS A 29 -8.18 -18.18 -17.46
C LYS A 29 -6.68 -18.01 -17.66
N ALA A 30 -6.02 -19.07 -18.13
CA ALA A 30 -4.63 -18.97 -18.55
C ALA A 30 -4.43 -17.82 -19.55
N ALA A 31 -3.31 -17.11 -19.42
CA ALA A 31 -2.93 -15.93 -20.23
C ALA A 31 -3.75 -14.63 -20.00
N ASP A 32 -4.66 -14.59 -19.02
CA ASP A 32 -5.33 -13.33 -18.64
C ASP A 32 -4.35 -12.29 -18.07
N ASP A 33 -3.18 -12.71 -17.57
CA ASP A 33 -2.09 -11.82 -17.15
C ASP A 33 -1.50 -11.04 -18.34
N THR A 34 -1.30 -11.69 -19.47
CA THR A 34 -0.89 -11.04 -20.72
C THR A 34 -1.99 -10.08 -21.23
N LYS A 35 -3.27 -10.46 -21.08
CA LYS A 35 -4.39 -9.56 -21.38
C LYS A 35 -4.38 -8.34 -20.46
N PHE A 36 -4.11 -8.53 -19.18
CA PHE A 36 -4.01 -7.44 -18.20
C PHE A 36 -2.86 -6.49 -18.54
N GLU A 37 -1.67 -6.99 -18.88
CA GLU A 37 -0.54 -6.15 -19.32
C GLU A 37 -0.88 -5.28 -20.54
N LYS A 38 -1.54 -5.87 -21.54
CA LYS A 38 -2.02 -5.11 -22.72
C LYS A 38 -3.04 -4.05 -22.33
N PHE A 39 -3.99 -4.39 -21.46
CA PHE A 39 -4.97 -3.46 -20.92
C PHE A 39 -4.30 -2.27 -20.23
N LEU A 40 -3.30 -2.49 -19.37
CA LEU A 40 -2.58 -1.41 -18.68
C LEU A 40 -1.82 -0.50 -19.64
N THR A 41 -1.21 -1.08 -20.68
CA THR A 41 -0.50 -0.31 -21.71
C THR A 41 -1.45 0.57 -22.53
N GLN A 42 -2.69 0.12 -22.74
CA GLN A 42 -3.69 0.83 -23.54
C GLN A 42 -4.46 1.90 -22.75
N SER A 43 -4.79 1.61 -21.48
CA SER A 43 -5.64 2.46 -20.63
C SER A 43 -4.84 3.40 -19.70
N THR A 44 -3.57 3.07 -19.44
CA THR A 44 -2.65 3.84 -18.59
C THR A 44 -3.27 4.38 -17.28
N PRO A 45 -3.88 3.53 -16.42
CA PRO A 45 -4.45 4.02 -15.17
C PRO A 45 -3.36 4.60 -14.26
N PRO A 46 -3.58 5.75 -13.60
CA PRO A 46 -2.57 6.34 -12.73
C PRO A 46 -2.32 5.46 -11.49
N PRO A 47 -1.16 5.60 -10.83
CA PRO A 47 -0.91 4.99 -9.52
C PRO A 47 -2.07 5.22 -8.55
N ARG A 48 -2.25 4.31 -7.59
CA ARG A 48 -3.34 4.33 -6.59
C ARG A 48 -4.75 4.08 -7.13
N THR A 49 -4.91 3.82 -8.44
CA THR A 49 -6.19 3.39 -8.99
C THR A 49 -6.70 2.14 -8.26
N PRO A 50 -7.95 2.14 -7.75
CA PRO A 50 -8.58 0.94 -7.18
C PRO A 50 -8.97 -0.07 -8.26
N VAL A 51 -8.59 -1.32 -8.04
CA VAL A 51 -9.02 -2.49 -8.82
C VAL A 51 -10.14 -3.19 -8.05
N PHE A 52 -11.35 -3.12 -8.58
CA PHE A 52 -12.55 -3.79 -8.06
C PHE A 52 -12.64 -5.20 -8.66
N ILE A 53 -12.66 -6.21 -7.79
CA ILE A 53 -12.60 -7.62 -8.17
C ILE A 53 -13.95 -8.29 -7.92
N ASP A 54 -14.53 -8.90 -8.95
CA ASP A 54 -15.66 -9.83 -8.84
C ASP A 54 -15.38 -11.13 -9.61
N SER A 55 -14.88 -12.14 -8.90
CA SER A 55 -14.45 -13.40 -9.47
C SER A 55 -14.59 -14.58 -8.50
N LEU A 56 -15.00 -15.72 -9.06
CA LEU A 56 -15.04 -17.00 -8.37
C LEU A 56 -13.67 -17.73 -8.38
N GLY A 57 -12.63 -17.12 -8.96
CA GLY A 57 -11.30 -17.70 -9.10
C GLY A 57 -11.05 -18.29 -10.49
N GLY A 58 -10.13 -19.27 -10.56
CA GLY A 58 -9.66 -19.85 -11.81
C GLY A 58 -8.18 -20.22 -11.75
N ASP A 59 -7.41 -19.84 -12.76
CA ASP A 59 -5.99 -20.15 -12.86
C ASP A 59 -5.14 -19.42 -11.80
N VAL A 60 -4.37 -20.20 -11.02
CA VAL A 60 -3.62 -19.71 -9.84
C VAL A 60 -2.36 -18.93 -10.24
N GLU A 61 -1.59 -19.42 -11.20
CA GLU A 61 -0.36 -18.74 -11.63
C GLU A 61 -0.69 -17.41 -12.31
N THR A 62 -1.71 -17.41 -13.17
CA THR A 62 -2.21 -16.19 -13.82
C THR A 62 -2.70 -15.18 -12.78
N ALA A 63 -3.42 -15.62 -11.74
CA ALA A 63 -3.87 -14.75 -10.65
C ALA A 63 -2.70 -14.09 -9.89
N MET A 64 -1.65 -14.84 -9.57
CA MET A 64 -0.44 -14.28 -8.94
C MET A 64 0.25 -13.28 -9.86
N ASN A 65 0.36 -13.57 -11.16
CA ASN A 65 0.97 -12.66 -12.12
C ASN A 65 0.19 -11.34 -12.24
N ILE A 66 -1.14 -11.39 -12.36
CA ILE A 66 -1.99 -10.19 -12.33
C ILE A 66 -1.76 -9.42 -11.03
N GLY A 67 -1.77 -10.10 -9.88
CA GLY A 67 -1.54 -9.46 -8.59
C GLY A 67 -0.18 -8.77 -8.46
N ARG A 68 0.89 -9.36 -9.03
CA ARG A 68 2.20 -8.67 -9.13
C ARG A 68 2.13 -7.41 -9.97
N LYS A 69 1.41 -7.41 -11.08
CA LYS A 69 1.23 -6.21 -11.93
C LYS A 69 0.42 -5.13 -11.22
N ILE A 70 -0.62 -5.50 -10.49
CA ILE A 70 -1.37 -4.59 -9.60
C ILE A 70 -0.41 -3.93 -8.59
N ARG A 71 0.43 -4.73 -7.93
CA ARG A 71 1.43 -4.25 -6.95
C ARG A 71 2.43 -3.29 -7.59
N GLN A 72 2.98 -3.66 -8.74
CA GLN A 72 3.99 -2.89 -9.48
C GLN A 72 3.47 -1.54 -9.97
N ASN A 73 2.18 -1.45 -10.32
CA ASN A 73 1.52 -0.20 -10.73
C ASN A 73 0.93 0.58 -9.55
N TRP A 74 1.23 0.17 -8.32
CA TRP A 74 0.80 0.88 -7.11
C TRP A 74 -0.71 0.98 -6.92
N PHE A 75 -1.44 0.00 -7.45
CA PHE A 75 -2.89 -0.02 -7.32
C PHE A 75 -3.35 -0.52 -5.96
N SER A 76 -4.57 -0.13 -5.59
CA SER A 76 -5.29 -0.72 -4.46
C SER A 76 -6.27 -1.77 -4.96
N THR A 77 -6.73 -2.66 -4.09
CA THR A 77 -7.73 -3.68 -4.43
C THR A 77 -8.95 -3.56 -3.55
N ASN A 78 -10.10 -3.83 -4.14
CA ASN A 78 -11.39 -3.85 -3.49
C ASN A 78 -12.23 -4.99 -4.07
N ILE A 79 -13.24 -5.46 -3.36
CA ILE A 79 -14.17 -6.49 -3.83
C ILE A 79 -15.48 -5.83 -4.26
N GLY A 80 -15.97 -6.19 -5.43
CA GLY A 80 -17.16 -5.60 -6.04
C GLY A 80 -16.94 -5.20 -7.49
N LEU A 81 -17.88 -4.39 -7.98
CA LEU A 81 -17.79 -3.70 -9.25
C LEU A 81 -18.14 -2.23 -9.04
N PHE A 82 -17.56 -1.36 -9.84
CA PHE A 82 -17.92 0.05 -9.86
C PHE A 82 -18.58 0.38 -11.19
N VAL A 83 -19.83 0.83 -11.16
CA VAL A 83 -20.62 1.13 -12.37
C VAL A 83 -21.14 2.56 -12.34
N LEU A 84 -21.36 3.15 -13.53
CA LEU A 84 -22.05 4.43 -13.64
C LEU A 84 -23.56 4.19 -13.54
N LYS A 85 -24.21 4.89 -12.62
CA LYS A 85 -25.65 4.83 -12.42
C LYS A 85 -26.33 5.79 -13.39
N CYS A 86 -26.77 5.25 -14.52
CA CYS A 86 -27.60 5.99 -15.46
C CYS A 86 -29.03 6.06 -14.92
N ASP A 87 -29.43 7.18 -14.32
CA ASP A 87 -30.80 7.43 -13.83
C ASP A 87 -31.64 8.29 -14.79
N GLY A 88 -31.11 8.60 -15.98
CA GLY A 88 -31.80 9.36 -17.03
C GLY A 88 -31.90 10.87 -16.78
N ALA A 89 -31.29 11.38 -15.69
CA ALA A 89 -31.19 12.81 -15.43
C ALA A 89 -29.90 13.40 -16.03
N ASP A 90 -29.96 14.69 -16.39
CA ASP A 90 -28.81 15.44 -16.88
C ASP A 90 -27.91 15.82 -15.70
N HIS A 91 -26.88 15.00 -15.46
CA HIS A 91 -25.89 15.21 -14.42
C HIS A 91 -24.57 15.67 -15.02
N THR A 92 -23.98 16.72 -14.44
CA THR A 92 -22.61 17.16 -14.80
C THR A 92 -21.56 16.07 -14.51
N ILE A 93 -21.82 15.20 -13.53
CA ILE A 93 -21.05 13.99 -13.22
C ILE A 93 -22.05 12.88 -12.89
N ILE A 94 -22.09 11.81 -13.67
CA ILE A 94 -22.97 10.66 -13.42
C ILE A 94 -22.53 9.99 -12.11
N LYS A 95 -23.50 9.74 -11.23
CA LYS A 95 -23.23 9.08 -9.95
C LYS A 95 -22.67 7.69 -10.20
N ARG A 96 -21.61 7.33 -9.48
CA ARG A 96 -21.08 5.97 -9.48
C ARG A 96 -21.70 5.16 -8.35
N GLU A 97 -21.94 3.88 -8.61
CA GLU A 97 -22.48 2.91 -7.67
C GLU A 97 -21.52 1.74 -7.53
N LYS A 98 -21.16 1.43 -6.29
CA LYS A 98 -20.42 0.20 -5.97
C LYS A 98 -21.41 -0.94 -5.81
N LEU A 99 -21.31 -1.94 -6.67
CA LEU A 99 -22.04 -3.19 -6.54
C LEU A 99 -21.26 -4.17 -5.64
N PRO A 100 -21.94 -4.96 -4.81
CA PRO A 100 -21.30 -6.04 -4.07
C PRO A 100 -20.69 -7.06 -5.03
N GLY A 101 -19.70 -7.80 -4.58
CA GLY A 101 -19.03 -8.81 -5.40
C GLY A 101 -18.37 -9.90 -4.58
N ARG A 102 -17.70 -10.80 -5.28
CA ARG A 102 -17.09 -12.00 -4.71
C ARG A 102 -15.60 -12.05 -5.05
N CYS A 103 -14.79 -12.45 -4.08
CA CYS A 103 -13.37 -12.74 -4.29
C CYS A 103 -13.08 -14.13 -3.74
N MET A 104 -13.15 -15.14 -4.61
CA MET A 104 -13.04 -16.55 -4.20
C MET A 104 -11.80 -17.22 -4.77
N SER A 105 -11.24 -18.17 -4.02
CA SER A 105 -10.18 -19.06 -4.50
C SER A 105 -9.00 -18.26 -5.08
N ALA A 106 -8.56 -18.53 -6.31
CA ALA A 106 -7.45 -17.83 -6.98
C ALA A 106 -7.65 -16.31 -7.06
N ALA A 107 -8.88 -15.78 -7.07
CA ALA A 107 -9.11 -14.35 -7.08
C ALA A 107 -8.57 -13.64 -5.84
N THR A 108 -8.50 -14.35 -4.70
CA THR A 108 -7.88 -13.83 -3.46
C THR A 108 -6.41 -13.49 -3.66
N LEU A 109 -5.71 -14.18 -4.57
CA LEU A 109 -4.32 -13.88 -4.91
C LEU A 109 -4.21 -12.57 -5.70
N ILE A 110 -5.13 -12.28 -6.62
CA ILE A 110 -5.22 -10.96 -7.28
C ILE A 110 -5.43 -9.87 -6.22
N PHE A 111 -6.37 -10.09 -5.29
CA PHE A 111 -6.68 -9.15 -4.22
C PHE A 111 -5.45 -8.84 -3.36
N LEU A 112 -4.63 -9.83 -3.02
CA LEU A 112 -3.38 -9.63 -2.28
C LEU A 112 -2.36 -8.72 -3.01
N GLY A 113 -2.48 -8.58 -4.33
CA GLY A 113 -1.64 -7.72 -5.15
C GLY A 113 -1.76 -6.22 -4.81
N GLY A 114 -2.88 -5.77 -4.23
CA GLY A 114 -3.08 -4.38 -3.85
C GLY A 114 -2.06 -3.89 -2.81
N ARG A 115 -1.55 -2.66 -2.99
CA ARG A 115 -0.78 -1.94 -1.95
C ARG A 115 -1.65 -1.66 -0.73
N LEU A 116 -2.87 -1.18 -1.00
CA LEU A 116 -3.95 -1.06 -0.03
C LEU A 116 -5.10 -1.99 -0.43
N ARG A 117 -5.71 -2.64 0.56
CA ARG A 117 -6.68 -3.72 0.35
C ARG A 117 -7.91 -3.48 1.19
N TYR A 118 -9.06 -3.39 0.54
CA TYR A 118 -10.34 -3.01 1.15
C TYR A 118 -11.39 -4.10 0.96
N HIS A 119 -12.11 -4.37 2.03
CA HIS A 119 -13.21 -5.32 2.05
C HIS A 119 -14.28 -4.77 2.97
N ASP A 120 -15.51 -4.62 2.48
CA ASP A 120 -16.68 -4.26 3.27
C ASP A 120 -17.66 -5.45 3.36
N ASP A 121 -18.62 -5.33 4.26
CA ASP A 121 -19.55 -6.40 4.64
C ASP A 121 -20.54 -6.78 3.52
N SER A 122 -20.65 -5.97 2.46
CA SER A 122 -21.52 -6.27 1.31
C SER A 122 -20.87 -7.27 0.34
N ALA A 123 -19.55 -7.43 0.41
CA ALA A 123 -18.78 -8.32 -0.43
C ALA A 123 -18.47 -9.65 0.28
N ALA A 124 -18.11 -10.68 -0.50
CA ALA A 124 -17.72 -11.97 0.05
C ALA A 124 -16.28 -12.32 -0.32
N PHE A 125 -15.48 -12.71 0.67
CA PHE A 125 -14.12 -13.21 0.50
C PHE A 125 -14.06 -14.67 0.95
N GLY A 126 -13.63 -15.57 0.06
CA GLY A 126 -13.65 -17.00 0.33
C GLY A 126 -12.41 -17.75 -0.13
N VAL A 127 -11.97 -18.69 0.69
CA VAL A 127 -10.77 -19.51 0.44
C VAL A 127 -11.12 -20.99 0.44
N HIS A 128 -10.32 -21.77 -0.28
CA HIS A 128 -10.26 -23.23 -0.20
C HIS A 128 -8.87 -23.70 -0.62
N GLN A 129 -8.58 -25.01 -0.53
CA GLN A 129 -7.27 -25.54 -0.89
C GLN A 129 -6.95 -25.26 -2.36
N PHE A 130 -5.77 -24.71 -2.61
CA PHE A 130 -5.27 -24.56 -3.98
C PHE A 130 -4.78 -25.91 -4.49
N SER A 131 -5.49 -26.48 -5.46
CA SER A 131 -5.12 -27.76 -6.07
C SER A 131 -5.35 -27.73 -7.59
N TYR A 132 -4.64 -28.62 -8.29
CA TYR A 132 -4.95 -28.90 -9.68
C TYR A 132 -6.30 -29.60 -9.77
N LYS A 133 -7.08 -29.29 -10.81
CA LYS A 133 -8.30 -30.04 -11.12
C LYS A 133 -7.91 -31.47 -11.50
N ASN A 134 -8.46 -32.47 -10.80
CA ASN A 134 -8.21 -33.91 -11.01
C ASN A 134 -6.71 -34.29 -10.90
N PRO A 135 -6.09 -34.17 -9.70
CA PRO A 135 -4.67 -34.45 -9.54
C PRO A 135 -4.37 -35.94 -9.78
N SER A 136 -3.33 -36.22 -10.57
CA SER A 136 -2.77 -37.57 -10.71
C SER A 136 -1.58 -37.77 -9.75
N PRO A 137 -1.15 -39.02 -9.47
CA PRO A 137 0.05 -39.27 -8.66
C PRO A 137 1.31 -38.56 -9.17
N GLY A 138 1.41 -38.31 -10.49
CA GLY A 138 2.51 -37.57 -11.10
C GLY A 138 2.48 -36.05 -10.86
N ASP A 139 1.38 -35.51 -10.33
CA ASP A 139 1.21 -34.08 -10.04
C ASP A 139 1.57 -33.72 -8.60
N LEU A 140 1.99 -34.68 -7.77
CA LEU A 140 2.39 -34.41 -6.39
C LEU A 140 3.55 -33.41 -6.31
N GLY A 141 4.61 -33.62 -7.09
CA GLY A 141 5.74 -32.69 -7.15
C GLY A 141 5.36 -31.31 -7.69
N LYS A 142 4.47 -31.25 -8.68
CA LYS A 142 3.94 -29.97 -9.21
C LYS A 142 3.10 -29.24 -8.16
N SER A 143 2.29 -29.96 -7.39
CA SER A 143 1.46 -29.39 -6.32
C SER A 143 2.32 -28.80 -5.21
N GLN A 144 3.40 -29.50 -4.82
CA GLN A 144 4.36 -28.97 -3.84
C GLN A 144 5.04 -27.69 -4.33
N MET A 145 5.50 -27.66 -5.59
CA MET A 145 6.08 -26.45 -6.18
C MET A 145 5.07 -25.30 -6.23
N LEU A 146 3.82 -25.58 -6.59
CA LEU A 146 2.76 -24.57 -6.62
C LEU A 146 2.50 -24.01 -5.23
N SER A 147 2.37 -24.85 -4.21
CA SER A 147 2.20 -24.39 -2.82
C SER A 147 3.36 -23.52 -2.35
N ALA A 148 4.60 -23.87 -2.69
CA ALA A 148 5.77 -23.04 -2.39
C ALA A 148 5.71 -21.68 -3.10
N LYS A 149 5.33 -21.64 -4.38
CA LYS A 149 5.15 -20.38 -5.12
C LYS A 149 4.06 -19.49 -4.49
N ILE A 150 2.94 -20.08 -4.08
CA ILE A 150 1.86 -19.35 -3.40
C ILE A 150 2.36 -18.82 -2.05
N ALA A 151 3.11 -19.61 -1.29
CA ALA A 151 3.66 -19.18 -0.01
C ALA A 151 4.62 -17.99 -0.15
N THR A 152 5.54 -18.06 -1.12
CA THR A 152 6.41 -16.93 -1.48
C THR A 152 5.60 -15.71 -1.88
N TYR A 153 4.59 -15.88 -2.74
CA TYR A 153 3.72 -14.79 -3.18
C TYR A 153 2.98 -14.13 -2.01
N VAL A 154 2.38 -14.91 -1.11
CA VAL A 154 1.66 -14.38 0.07
C VAL A 154 2.59 -13.56 0.98
N ALA A 155 3.81 -14.04 1.20
CA ALA A 155 4.83 -13.33 1.97
C ALA A 155 5.26 -12.02 1.28
N GLU A 156 5.52 -12.05 -0.02
CA GLU A 156 5.86 -10.85 -0.81
C GLU A 156 4.72 -9.82 -0.83
N MET A 157 3.47 -10.26 -0.71
CA MET A 157 2.31 -9.40 -0.60
C MET A 157 2.04 -8.90 0.84
N GLY A 158 2.87 -9.27 1.81
CA GLY A 158 2.80 -8.83 3.20
C GLY A 158 1.62 -9.41 3.99
N ALA A 159 1.03 -10.51 3.54
CA ALA A 159 -0.01 -11.23 4.28
C ALA A 159 0.63 -12.30 5.21
N SER A 160 -0.05 -12.60 6.32
CA SER A 160 0.41 -13.61 7.28
C SER A 160 0.43 -15.01 6.65
N PRO A 161 1.45 -15.84 6.92
CA PRO A 161 1.46 -17.24 6.49
C PRO A 161 0.24 -18.04 6.94
N ALA A 162 -0.39 -17.66 8.07
CA ALA A 162 -1.63 -18.27 8.56
C ALA A 162 -2.81 -18.14 7.58
N PHE A 163 -2.74 -17.23 6.61
CA PHE A 163 -3.69 -17.18 5.49
C PHE A 163 -3.71 -18.50 4.69
N LEU A 164 -2.53 -19.08 4.45
CA LEU A 164 -2.39 -20.34 3.72
C LEU A 164 -2.92 -21.52 4.51
N GLU A 165 -2.79 -21.48 5.84
CA GLU A 165 -3.33 -22.50 6.72
C GLU A 165 -4.84 -22.63 6.53
N ILE A 166 -5.57 -21.50 6.63
CA ILE A 166 -7.03 -21.46 6.46
C ILE A 166 -7.46 -21.93 5.06
N SER A 167 -6.72 -21.53 4.03
CA SER A 167 -6.96 -21.98 2.65
C SER A 167 -6.75 -23.49 2.54
N SER A 168 -5.60 -24.02 2.98
CA SER A 168 -5.24 -25.43 2.86
C SER A 168 -6.12 -26.36 3.70
N SER A 169 -6.65 -25.90 4.83
CA SER A 169 -7.52 -26.68 5.71
C SER A 169 -8.96 -26.80 5.18
N THR A 170 -9.30 -26.08 4.11
CA THR A 170 -10.65 -26.04 3.55
C THR A 170 -10.72 -26.92 2.29
N PRO A 171 -11.54 -27.99 2.25
CA PRO A 171 -11.61 -28.90 1.09
C PRO A 171 -11.92 -28.17 -0.22
N SER A 172 -11.41 -28.69 -1.35
CA SER A 172 -11.61 -28.04 -2.66
C SER A 172 -13.06 -28.04 -3.13
N THR A 173 -13.90 -28.90 -2.56
CA THR A 173 -15.34 -28.99 -2.79
C THR A 173 -16.14 -27.97 -1.98
N GLU A 174 -15.50 -27.25 -1.07
CA GLU A 174 -16.10 -26.26 -0.20
C GLU A 174 -15.45 -24.88 -0.44
N ILE A 175 -16.08 -23.84 0.10
CA ILE A 175 -15.52 -22.49 0.19
C ILE A 175 -15.77 -21.99 1.60
N LYS A 176 -14.69 -21.66 2.32
CA LYS A 176 -14.77 -21.02 3.63
C LYS A 176 -14.80 -19.51 3.42
N LEU A 177 -15.93 -18.88 3.74
CA LEU A 177 -15.99 -17.42 3.84
C LEU A 177 -15.21 -16.95 5.07
N VAL A 178 -14.45 -15.87 4.91
CA VAL A 178 -13.59 -15.33 5.96
C VAL A 178 -14.05 -13.93 6.30
N ASP A 179 -14.33 -13.68 7.57
CA ASP A 179 -14.81 -12.37 8.04
C ASP A 179 -13.70 -11.29 8.01
N GLN A 180 -14.13 -10.04 8.05
CA GLN A 180 -13.25 -8.88 7.95
C GLN A 180 -12.23 -8.80 9.11
N ALA A 181 -12.63 -9.21 10.32
CA ALA A 181 -11.75 -9.19 11.50
C ALA A 181 -10.58 -10.17 11.34
N THR A 182 -10.88 -11.38 10.88
CA THR A 182 -9.89 -12.41 10.55
C THR A 182 -8.98 -11.94 9.43
N LEU A 183 -9.53 -11.35 8.35
CA LEU A 183 -8.73 -10.84 7.24
C LEU A 183 -7.79 -9.69 7.65
N LYS A 184 -8.20 -8.83 8.58
CA LYS A 184 -7.34 -7.79 9.17
C LYS A 184 -6.21 -8.40 9.99
N ASN A 185 -6.50 -9.36 10.87
CA ASN A 185 -5.49 -10.06 11.68
C ASN A 185 -4.45 -10.80 10.82
N LEU A 186 -4.87 -11.32 9.66
CA LEU A 186 -3.98 -11.97 8.70
C LEU A 186 -3.26 -10.98 7.77
N ARG A 187 -3.46 -9.67 7.97
CA ARG A 187 -2.99 -8.57 7.10
C ARG A 187 -3.48 -8.68 5.66
N VAL A 188 -4.49 -9.48 5.35
CA VAL A 188 -5.10 -9.57 4.01
C VAL A 188 -5.86 -8.28 3.67
N VAL A 189 -6.55 -7.69 4.65
CA VAL A 189 -7.18 -6.37 4.52
C VAL A 189 -6.35 -5.36 5.28
N THR A 190 -6.02 -4.23 4.64
CA THR A 190 -5.19 -3.17 5.26
C THR A 190 -6.02 -1.97 5.70
N GLY A 191 -7.23 -1.78 5.17
CA GLY A 191 -8.12 -0.70 5.63
C GLY A 191 -7.59 0.71 5.35
N GLY A 192 -6.67 0.86 4.40
CA GLY A 192 -6.13 2.14 3.96
C GLY A 192 -4.81 2.55 4.60
N VAL A 193 -4.21 1.71 5.45
CA VAL A 193 -2.86 1.89 5.97
C VAL A 193 -2.20 0.53 6.19
N THR A 194 -0.91 0.40 5.88
CA THR A 194 -0.14 -0.81 6.20
C THR A 194 0.60 -0.66 7.52
N ASP A 195 0.96 -1.80 8.11
CA ASP A 195 1.98 -1.85 9.16
C ASP A 195 3.27 -1.19 8.67
N VAL A 196 4.06 -0.68 9.62
CA VAL A 196 5.35 -0.07 9.34
C VAL A 196 6.40 -1.16 9.16
N THR A 197 7.14 -1.10 8.06
CA THR A 197 8.33 -1.93 7.87
C THR A 197 9.57 -1.13 8.24
N TRP A 198 10.32 -1.63 9.22
CA TRP A 198 11.58 -1.04 9.66
C TRP A 198 12.77 -1.80 9.10
N THR A 199 13.75 -1.08 8.54
CA THR A 199 14.98 -1.68 7.97
C THR A 199 16.21 -0.86 8.33
N VAL A 200 17.36 -1.52 8.46
CA VAL A 200 18.67 -0.88 8.55
C VAL A 200 19.36 -0.98 7.21
N GLN A 201 19.91 0.13 6.71
CA GLN A 201 20.62 0.17 5.44
C GLN A 201 21.89 0.99 5.58
N ALA A 202 22.93 0.60 4.83
CA ALA A 202 24.17 1.33 4.70
C ALA A 202 24.40 1.67 3.23
N ARG A 203 24.74 2.92 2.92
CA ARG A 203 25.01 3.38 1.56
C ARG A 203 26.08 4.48 1.58
N GLY A 204 27.20 4.22 0.93
CA GLY A 204 28.35 5.13 0.96
C GLY A 204 28.81 5.36 2.40
N ASP A 205 28.87 6.62 2.81
CA ASP A 205 29.28 7.04 4.16
C ASP A 205 28.11 7.23 5.15
N ALA A 206 26.92 6.69 4.83
CA ALA A 206 25.73 6.81 5.67
C ALA A 206 25.16 5.44 6.08
N ILE A 207 24.69 5.36 7.32
CA ILE A 207 23.87 4.28 7.86
C ILE A 207 22.55 4.90 8.30
N TYR A 208 21.43 4.26 8.01
CA TYR A 208 20.13 4.76 8.42
C TYR A 208 19.16 3.66 8.78
N VAL A 209 18.25 4.00 9.69
CA VAL A 209 17.09 3.20 10.04
C VAL A 209 15.89 3.83 9.37
N ARG A 210 15.21 3.06 8.51
CA ARG A 210 14.10 3.51 7.68
C ARG A 210 12.81 2.83 8.11
N GLY A 211 11.82 3.63 8.48
CA GLY A 211 10.43 3.20 8.61
C GLY A 211 9.65 3.57 7.35
N GLU A 212 8.94 2.61 6.77
CA GLU A 212 8.09 2.85 5.60
C GLU A 212 6.72 2.20 5.74
N ARG A 213 5.68 2.88 5.25
CA ARG A 213 4.31 2.34 5.15
C ARG A 213 3.57 2.94 3.96
N ASP A 214 2.56 2.23 3.49
CA ASP A 214 1.55 2.81 2.60
C ASP A 214 0.38 3.33 3.42
N SER A 215 -0.18 4.43 2.96
CA SER A 215 -1.48 4.91 3.41
C SER A 215 -2.27 5.49 2.25
N ILE A 216 -3.53 5.86 2.50
CA ILE A 216 -4.32 6.65 1.55
C ILE A 216 -3.61 7.95 1.13
N TYR A 217 -2.77 8.52 2.00
CA TYR A 217 -2.09 9.80 1.78
C TYR A 217 -0.76 9.70 1.05
N GLY A 218 -0.29 8.49 0.77
CA GLY A 218 1.00 8.29 0.11
C GLY A 218 1.76 7.09 0.66
N HIS A 219 2.84 6.74 -0.03
CA HIS A 219 3.89 5.88 0.49
C HIS A 219 4.98 6.76 1.07
N HIS A 220 5.14 6.66 2.37
CA HIS A 220 5.96 7.58 3.13
C HIS A 220 7.10 6.85 3.78
N LYS A 221 8.27 7.50 3.84
CA LYS A 221 9.46 7.01 4.51
C LYS A 221 9.93 8.04 5.52
N VAL A 222 10.23 7.60 6.73
CA VAL A 222 10.94 8.39 7.75
C VAL A 222 12.24 7.69 8.10
N MET A 223 13.32 8.46 8.24
CA MET A 223 14.65 7.93 8.46
C MET A 223 15.38 8.73 9.53
N LEU A 224 15.96 8.01 10.49
CA LEU A 224 17.08 8.50 11.28
C LEU A 224 18.35 8.04 10.57
N VAL A 225 19.17 9.01 10.15
CA VAL A 225 20.38 8.78 9.37
C VAL A 225 21.57 9.25 10.18
N TYR A 226 22.67 8.50 10.16
CA TYR A 226 23.99 8.99 10.52
C TYR A 226 24.87 8.98 9.29
N ALA A 227 25.44 10.13 8.94
CA ALA A 227 26.40 10.27 7.86
C ALA A 227 27.74 10.74 8.40
N ARG A 228 28.83 10.03 8.06
CA ARG A 228 30.18 10.39 8.49
C ARG A 228 30.51 11.82 8.02
N GLY A 229 31.01 12.64 8.95
CA GLY A 229 31.34 14.06 8.70
C GLY A 229 30.15 15.02 8.85
N SER A 230 28.92 14.55 8.68
CA SER A 230 27.71 15.38 8.83
C SER A 230 27.01 15.20 10.18
N GLY A 231 27.14 14.02 10.79
CA GLY A 231 26.44 13.64 12.02
C GLY A 231 25.05 13.07 11.73
N PHE A 232 24.13 13.24 12.69
CA PHE A 232 22.76 12.78 12.54
C PHE A 232 21.92 13.70 11.64
N LEU A 233 21.04 13.08 10.85
CA LEU A 233 20.07 13.74 9.99
C LEU A 233 18.71 13.06 10.15
N PHE A 234 17.64 13.86 10.06
CA PHE A 234 16.31 13.35 9.79
C PHE A 234 16.04 13.49 8.29
N HIS A 235 15.52 12.42 7.68
CA HIS A 235 15.14 12.44 6.27
C HIS A 235 13.74 11.83 6.10
N ALA A 236 12.82 12.62 5.56
CA ALA A 236 11.51 12.17 5.13
C ALA A 236 11.41 12.14 3.60
N VAL A 237 10.80 11.08 3.06
CA VAL A 237 10.42 10.96 1.64
C VAL A 237 8.90 10.83 1.58
N ILE A 238 8.26 11.80 0.94
CA ILE A 238 6.81 12.00 0.96
C ILE A 238 6.29 11.91 -0.47
N GLU A 239 5.51 10.89 -0.79
CA GLU A 239 4.76 10.88 -2.05
C GLU A 239 3.76 12.05 -2.05
N ALA A 240 3.99 13.02 -2.93
CA ALA A 240 3.33 14.32 -2.84
C ALA A 240 1.87 14.27 -3.29
N GLN A 241 1.52 13.38 -4.23
CA GLN A 241 0.18 13.28 -4.80
C GLN A 241 -0.35 14.64 -5.31
N GLY A 242 0.49 15.43 -5.99
CA GLY A 242 0.11 16.76 -6.50
C GLY A 242 0.19 17.90 -5.47
N ARG A 243 0.74 17.63 -4.28
CA ARG A 243 0.92 18.61 -3.18
C ARG A 243 2.37 19.04 -3.01
N GLU A 244 3.15 19.00 -4.09
CA GLU A 244 4.58 19.33 -4.08
C GLU A 244 4.80 20.75 -3.58
N ARG A 245 3.93 21.67 -4.00
CA ARG A 245 3.99 23.09 -3.65
C ARG A 245 3.76 23.32 -2.17
N GLU A 246 2.69 22.76 -1.61
CA GLU A 246 2.37 22.90 -0.19
C GLU A 246 3.49 22.32 0.68
N LEU A 247 4.01 21.15 0.31
CA LEU A 247 5.10 20.50 1.05
C LEU A 247 6.43 21.28 1.00
N THR A 248 6.65 22.09 -0.03
CA THR A 248 7.90 22.85 -0.22
C THR A 248 7.82 24.33 0.16
N GLU A 249 6.65 24.96 0.06
CA GLU A 249 6.48 26.41 0.25
C GLU A 249 5.85 26.80 1.59
N PHE A 250 5.11 25.91 2.25
CA PHE A 250 4.50 26.25 3.54
C PHE A 250 5.57 26.57 4.60
N SER A 251 5.26 27.54 5.46
CA SER A 251 6.26 28.20 6.30
C SER A 251 6.73 27.36 7.47
N LEU A 252 5.85 26.54 8.06
CA LEU A 252 6.15 25.78 9.26
C LEU A 252 6.45 24.31 8.90
N VAL A 253 7.60 23.82 9.35
CA VAL A 253 8.02 22.42 9.23
C VAL A 253 8.47 21.92 10.59
N GLU A 254 7.86 20.85 11.08
CA GLU A 254 8.14 20.31 12.41
C GLU A 254 8.39 18.81 12.36
N ILE A 255 9.42 18.35 13.07
CA ILE A 255 9.52 16.94 13.46
C ILE A 255 8.55 16.76 14.63
N VAL A 256 7.70 15.75 14.55
CA VAL A 256 6.72 15.42 15.60
C VAL A 256 7.01 14.04 16.16
N LEU A 257 6.98 13.91 17.49
CA LEU A 257 7.29 12.68 18.22
C LEU A 257 6.12 12.29 19.12
N ASN A 258 6.06 11.01 19.50
CA ASN A 258 5.14 10.46 20.49
C ASN A 258 3.69 10.86 20.21
N ASP A 259 3.24 10.55 19.00
CA ASP A 259 1.89 10.84 18.50
C ASP A 259 1.50 12.33 18.52
N GLY A 260 2.51 13.21 18.46
CA GLY A 260 2.36 14.66 18.37
C GLY A 260 2.46 15.38 19.71
N GLU A 261 2.78 14.68 20.81
CA GLU A 261 2.99 15.30 22.13
C GLU A 261 4.21 16.21 22.17
N LEU A 262 5.23 15.91 21.37
CA LEU A 262 6.45 16.69 21.25
C LEU A 262 6.64 17.12 19.80
N SER A 263 7.10 18.35 19.61
CA SER A 263 7.44 18.88 18.29
C SER A 263 8.73 19.69 18.36
N THR A 264 9.42 19.74 17.23
CA THR A 264 10.63 20.55 17.06
C THR A 264 10.54 21.27 15.72
N ASP A 265 10.56 22.60 15.77
CA ASP A 265 10.56 23.45 14.59
C ASP A 265 11.90 23.35 13.86
N ILE A 266 11.84 22.92 12.60
CA ILE A 266 12.98 22.76 11.71
C ILE A 266 12.89 23.67 10.49
N SER A 267 11.95 24.61 10.45
CA SER A 267 11.58 25.43 9.27
C SER A 267 12.78 26.12 8.63
N GLU A 268 13.65 26.75 9.44
CA GLU A 268 14.83 27.49 8.97
C GLU A 268 16.00 26.59 8.55
N ARG A 269 16.01 25.31 8.97
CA ARG A 269 17.13 24.38 8.74
C ARG A 269 16.81 23.29 7.71
N ALA A 270 15.52 23.05 7.44
CA ALA A 270 15.09 21.95 6.60
C ALA A 270 15.34 22.25 5.12
N LEU A 271 16.17 21.42 4.48
CA LEU A 271 16.27 21.37 3.02
C LEU A 271 15.06 20.61 2.46
N ARG A 272 14.34 21.25 1.53
CA ARG A 272 13.15 20.69 0.88
C ARG A 272 13.29 20.72 -0.63
N PHE A 273 13.04 19.59 -1.29
CA PHE A 273 13.12 19.51 -2.74
C PHE A 273 12.26 18.38 -3.31
N VAL A 274 11.81 18.56 -4.56
CA VAL A 274 11.09 17.55 -5.34
C VAL A 274 12.09 16.65 -6.04
N ASN A 275 11.88 15.34 -6.00
CA ASN A 275 12.62 14.34 -6.77
C ASN A 275 11.64 13.29 -7.32
N GLY A 276 11.35 13.36 -8.61
CA GLY A 276 10.26 12.56 -9.20
C GLY A 276 8.91 13.00 -8.64
N GLY A 277 8.09 12.03 -8.20
CA GLY A 277 6.80 12.29 -7.53
C GLY A 277 6.89 12.48 -6.01
N ASP A 278 8.11 12.49 -5.46
CA ASP A 278 8.35 12.58 -4.02
C ASP A 278 8.90 13.95 -3.62
N VAL A 279 8.45 14.48 -2.49
CA VAL A 279 9.11 15.58 -1.78
C VAL A 279 10.01 15.02 -0.69
N ASN A 280 11.23 15.51 -0.67
CA ASN A 280 12.24 15.16 0.33
C ASN A 280 12.38 16.31 1.33
N ILE A 281 12.37 15.98 2.62
CA ILE A 281 12.68 16.92 3.70
C ILE A 281 13.88 16.35 4.45
N ILE A 282 14.97 17.09 4.48
CA ILE A 282 16.23 16.69 5.12
C ILE A 282 16.66 17.80 6.08
N VAL A 283 17.01 17.42 7.30
CA VAL A 283 17.56 18.37 8.29
C VAL A 283 18.67 17.72 9.09
N LYS A 284 19.74 18.48 9.36
CA LYS A 284 20.78 18.07 10.30
C LYS A 284 20.25 18.22 11.73
N LEU A 285 20.39 17.13 12.48
CA LEU A 285 19.92 17.06 13.85
C LEU A 285 21.02 17.46 14.83
N GLU A 286 20.60 18.14 15.88
CA GLU A 286 21.37 18.20 17.12
C GLU A 286 21.35 16.83 17.82
N GLU A 287 22.33 16.57 18.68
CA GLU A 287 22.43 15.30 19.41
C GLU A 287 21.16 15.00 20.23
N GLY A 288 20.59 16.03 20.87
CA GLY A 288 19.34 15.91 21.62
C GLY A 288 18.14 15.55 20.75
N GLU A 289 18.05 16.12 19.55
CA GLU A 289 16.97 15.82 18.58
C GLU A 289 17.10 14.39 18.06
N ALA A 290 18.32 13.96 17.72
CA ALA A 290 18.61 12.60 17.28
C ALA A 290 18.27 11.57 18.37
N ARG A 291 18.64 11.87 19.63
CA ARG A 291 18.27 11.07 20.80
C ARG A 291 16.76 10.97 20.95
N ALA A 292 16.05 12.11 20.88
CA ALA A 292 14.61 12.15 21.04
C ALA A 292 13.90 11.29 19.99
N ILE A 293 14.34 11.34 18.72
CA ILE A 293 13.82 10.46 17.66
C ILE A 293 14.12 8.99 17.97
N ALA A 294 15.36 8.66 18.33
CA ALA A 294 15.81 7.28 18.54
C ALA A 294 15.02 6.55 19.65
N TYR A 295 14.64 7.27 20.70
CA TYR A 295 13.89 6.72 21.85
C TYR A 295 12.39 7.07 21.85
N SER A 296 11.87 7.65 20.75
CA SER A 296 10.44 7.97 20.63
C SER A 296 9.57 6.72 20.43
N THR A 297 8.28 6.79 20.80
CA THR A 297 7.28 5.76 20.50
C THR A 297 6.74 5.88 19.07
N SER A 298 6.82 7.06 18.49
CA SER A 298 6.52 7.35 17.09
C SER A 298 7.21 8.63 16.66
N PHE A 299 7.51 8.77 15.36
CA PHE A 299 7.97 10.05 14.81
C PHE A 299 7.54 10.29 13.35
N GLY A 300 7.43 11.56 12.98
CA GLY A 300 6.97 12.00 11.67
C GLY A 300 7.40 13.42 11.36
N VAL A 301 6.82 14.00 10.32
CA VAL A 301 7.07 15.39 9.92
C VAL A 301 5.77 16.05 9.50
N GLN A 302 5.52 17.25 9.99
CA GLN A 302 4.37 18.07 9.64
C GLN A 302 4.83 19.31 8.90
N VAL A 303 4.12 19.65 7.83
CA VAL A 303 4.28 20.87 7.04
C VAL A 303 2.96 21.62 7.09
N ARG A 304 2.98 22.84 7.61
CA ARG A 304 1.79 23.64 7.93
C ARG A 304 1.94 25.07 7.44
N ALA A 305 0.83 25.67 7.01
CA ALA A 305 0.83 27.08 6.57
C ALA A 305 1.06 28.06 7.74
N SER A 306 0.71 27.65 8.96
CA SER A 306 0.97 28.35 10.21
C SER A 306 0.83 27.39 11.39
N ASN A 307 1.22 27.83 12.59
CA ASN A 307 1.04 27.08 13.83
C ASN A 307 -0.45 26.86 14.21
N GLU A 308 -1.34 27.76 13.76
CA GLU A 308 -2.79 27.68 13.97
C GLU A 308 -3.52 26.81 12.93
N ALA A 309 -2.82 26.40 11.86
CA ALA A 309 -3.43 25.59 10.81
C ALA A 309 -3.85 24.21 11.37
N PRO A 310 -5.13 23.82 11.23
CA PRO A 310 -5.63 22.55 11.78
C PRO A 310 -5.25 21.34 10.92
N VAL A 311 -4.79 21.57 9.69
CA VAL A 311 -4.41 20.52 8.73
C VAL A 311 -2.92 20.63 8.47
N PHE A 312 -2.25 19.48 8.45
CA PHE A 312 -0.85 19.37 8.05
C PHE A 312 -0.71 18.48 6.81
N PHE A 313 0.33 18.75 6.04
CA PHE A 313 0.88 17.85 5.04
C PHE A 313 2.13 17.16 5.58
N GLY A 314 2.53 16.04 4.99
CA GLY A 314 3.73 15.31 5.39
C GLY A 314 3.42 13.91 5.88
N ILE A 315 4.08 13.48 6.95
CA ILE A 315 4.00 12.12 7.47
C ILE A 315 3.53 12.18 8.93
N ALA A 316 2.31 11.71 9.18
CA ALA A 316 1.84 11.49 10.55
C ALA A 316 2.82 10.59 11.33
N PRO A 317 3.00 10.77 12.64
CA PRO A 317 3.89 9.95 13.44
C PRO A 317 3.77 8.46 13.13
N VAL A 318 4.92 7.86 12.85
CA VAL A 318 5.07 6.46 12.47
C VAL A 318 5.54 5.71 13.70
N ASN A 319 4.76 4.72 14.15
CA ASN A 319 5.08 3.93 15.34
C ASN A 319 6.44 3.21 15.19
N THR A 320 7.27 3.29 16.22
CA THR A 320 8.65 2.78 16.25
C THR A 320 8.78 1.37 16.82
N GLU A 321 7.73 0.73 17.31
CA GLU A 321 7.79 -0.56 18.02
C GLU A 321 8.57 -1.63 17.24
N GLY A 322 8.29 -1.77 15.94
CA GLY A 322 8.99 -2.73 15.07
C GLY A 322 10.42 -2.34 14.67
N GLY A 323 10.87 -1.13 15.00
CA GLY A 323 12.18 -0.56 14.66
C GLY A 323 12.99 -0.05 15.86
N ARG A 324 12.49 -0.27 17.08
CA ARG A 324 13.01 0.34 18.31
C ARG A 324 14.48 0.02 18.54
N GLU A 325 14.81 -1.27 18.53
CA GLU A 325 16.18 -1.74 18.74
C GLU A 325 17.14 -1.14 17.70
N GLN A 326 16.73 -1.06 16.43
CA GLN A 326 17.53 -0.51 15.35
C GLN A 326 17.80 0.98 15.54
N LEU A 327 16.76 1.75 15.88
CA LEU A 327 16.85 3.20 16.13
C LEU A 327 17.77 3.51 17.32
N GLU A 328 17.55 2.84 18.45
CA GLU A 328 18.33 3.00 19.67
C GLU A 328 19.80 2.57 19.47
N THR A 329 20.02 1.48 18.73
CA THR A 329 21.38 1.00 18.41
C THR A 329 22.11 1.96 17.49
N LEU A 330 21.44 2.47 16.45
CA LEU A 330 22.04 3.46 15.53
C LEU A 330 22.52 4.69 16.31
N PHE A 331 21.70 5.19 17.23
CA PHE A 331 22.05 6.34 18.06
C PHE A 331 23.20 6.03 19.02
N SER A 332 23.05 5.00 19.85
CA SER A 332 24.01 4.69 20.93
C SER A 332 25.41 4.28 20.47
N VAL A 333 25.56 3.73 19.26
CA VAL A 333 26.86 3.31 18.72
C VAL A 333 27.61 4.46 18.02
N LEU A 334 26.89 5.46 17.53
CA LEU A 334 27.44 6.52 16.67
C LEU A 334 27.50 7.91 17.35
N CYS A 335 27.04 7.99 18.60
CA CYS A 335 27.18 9.15 19.48
C CYS A 335 28.47 9.09 20.32
#